data_AF-A0A7C1NC64-F1
#
_entry.id   AF-A0A7C1NC64-F1
#
_cell.length_a   1.000
_cell.length_b   1.000
_cell.length_c   1.000
_cell.angle_alpha   90.00
_cell.angle_beta   90.00
_cell.angle_gamma   90.00
#
_symmetry.space_group_name_H-M   'P 1'
#
loop_
_entity.id
_entity.type
_entity.pdbx_description
1 polymer ?
#
loop_
_entity_poly.entity_id
_entity_poly.type
_entity_poly.pdbx_seq_one_letter_code
_entity_poly.pdbx_strand_id
1 'polypeptide(L)'
;MKYIMEMRGNILLAVVAVLAGVVLGLVVYGKWQVAEAVLGGSGNVTFINNPHNFSKDSQTGSVMATLEDRICIFCHTPHNASRDDSLLNGPLWNHELSTASYTTWAPQLTNSPPYIVNVGFVNVLTTQPAQLDGSSRMCMGCHDGTIGIGNVVSGADITMVTTHSCIDDDGSLDSVECPTLAFTDLTTKHIVSIPMNQQLIENSAAACDGSQTTLLSFPWDGDDPLADRVFLRPTATAYYDGTSDTYGVSWVSSPPAKYKTGYNYGVQCSTCHDPHKWDATSGAVGYKFLVTGSVSRLCIACHDQCS
;
A
#
# COMPACT_ATOMS: atom_id res chain seq x y z
N MET A 1 62.61 -40.01 25.99
CA MET A 1 62.55 -38.53 25.92
C MET A 1 62.20 -38.02 24.51
N LYS A 2 62.79 -38.56 23.43
CA LYS A 2 62.49 -38.20 22.03
C LYS A 2 61.01 -38.36 21.62
N TYR A 3 60.40 -39.50 21.99
CA TYR A 3 58.98 -39.80 21.72
C TYR A 3 57.96 -38.85 22.38
N ILE A 4 58.27 -38.30 23.56
CA ILE A 4 57.36 -37.38 24.27
C ILE A 4 57.38 -35.99 23.61
N MET A 5 58.52 -35.59 23.03
CA MET A 5 58.66 -34.32 22.31
C MET A 5 57.96 -34.36 20.94
N GLU A 6 58.04 -35.48 20.21
CA GLU A 6 57.30 -35.67 18.95
C GLU A 6 55.78 -35.71 19.16
N MET A 7 55.30 -36.38 20.21
CA MET A 7 53.86 -36.39 20.54
C MET A 7 53.34 -34.99 20.86
N ARG A 8 54.12 -34.19 21.60
CA ARG A 8 53.77 -32.79 21.91
C ARG A 8 53.76 -31.91 20.66
N GLY A 9 54.70 -32.11 19.74
CA GLY A 9 54.74 -31.40 18.46
C GLY A 9 53.51 -31.70 17.59
N ASN A 10 53.12 -32.98 17.48
CA ASN A 10 51.97 -33.40 16.68
C ASN A 10 50.63 -32.96 17.28
N ILE A 11 50.50 -32.96 18.61
CA ILE A 11 49.30 -32.44 19.30
C ILE A 11 49.20 -30.93 19.11
N LEU A 12 50.32 -30.19 19.20
CA LEU A 12 50.32 -28.74 18.99
C LEU A 12 49.95 -28.39 17.54
N LEU A 13 50.45 -29.14 16.56
CA LEU A 13 50.10 -28.96 15.15
C LEU A 13 48.60 -29.23 14.90
N ALA A 14 48.05 -30.28 15.50
CA ALA A 14 46.64 -30.63 15.37
C ALA A 14 45.72 -29.57 15.99
N VAL A 15 46.09 -29.04 17.16
CA VAL A 15 45.32 -27.96 17.83
C VAL A 15 45.37 -26.68 16.99
N VAL A 16 46.53 -26.30 16.44
CA VAL A 16 46.65 -25.12 15.57
C VAL A 16 45.84 -25.29 14.28
N ALA A 17 45.83 -26.48 13.67
CA ALA A 17 45.04 -26.74 12.47
C ALA A 17 43.52 -26.67 12.74
N VAL A 18 43.05 -27.20 13.88
CA VAL A 18 41.63 -27.11 14.29
C VAL A 18 41.25 -25.66 14.60
N LEU A 19 42.08 -24.92 15.32
CA LEU A 19 41.81 -23.51 15.61
C LEU A 19 41.82 -22.65 14.34
N ALA A 20 42.75 -22.89 13.41
CA ALA A 20 42.77 -22.21 12.11
C ALA A 20 41.51 -22.54 11.27
N GLY A 21 41.07 -23.80 11.28
CA GLY A 21 39.84 -24.22 10.62
C GLY A 21 38.57 -23.60 11.22
N VAL A 22 38.50 -23.48 12.55
CA VAL A 22 37.39 -22.80 13.25
C VAL A 22 37.39 -21.30 12.96
N VAL A 23 38.55 -20.64 12.94
CA VAL A 23 38.66 -19.21 12.61
C VAL A 23 38.29 -18.95 11.14
N LEU A 24 38.77 -19.77 10.20
CA LEU A 24 38.37 -19.69 8.78
C LEU A 24 36.87 -19.96 8.62
N GLY A 25 36.33 -20.96 9.33
CA GLY A 25 34.90 -21.24 9.37
C GLY A 25 34.07 -20.06 9.86
N LEU A 26 34.49 -19.41 10.96
CA LEU A 26 33.81 -18.24 11.52
C LEU A 26 33.93 -16.99 10.63
N VAL A 27 35.05 -16.81 9.92
CA VAL A 27 35.23 -15.69 8.97
C VAL A 27 34.40 -15.92 7.70
N VAL A 28 34.29 -17.16 7.21
CA VAL A 28 33.42 -17.50 6.08
C VAL A 28 31.95 -17.38 6.49
N TYR A 29 31.54 -17.94 7.64
CA TYR A 29 30.16 -17.85 8.13
C TYR A 29 29.77 -16.41 8.47
N GLY A 30 30.67 -15.62 9.04
CA GLY A 30 30.45 -14.21 9.36
C GLY A 30 30.34 -13.30 8.13
N LYS A 31 30.95 -13.68 7.00
CA LYS A 31 30.80 -12.93 5.72
C LYS A 31 29.51 -13.24 4.97
N TRP A 32 28.85 -14.37 5.24
CA TRP A 32 27.56 -14.71 4.66
C TRP A 32 26.35 -14.12 5.41
N GLN A 33 26.55 -13.53 6.60
CA GLN A 33 25.46 -12.91 7.38
C GLN A 33 25.38 -11.37 7.27
N VAL A 34 26.20 -10.73 6.44
CA VAL A 34 26.24 -9.25 6.32
C VAL A 34 25.68 -8.70 5.01
N ALA A 35 24.91 -9.49 4.26
CA ALA A 35 24.30 -9.08 2.98
C ALA A 35 22.78 -8.85 3.02
N GLU A 36 22.13 -8.79 4.18
CA GLU A 36 20.66 -8.56 4.26
C GLU A 36 20.24 -7.37 5.15
N ALA A 37 21.10 -6.39 5.36
CA ALA A 37 20.76 -5.18 6.13
C ALA A 37 20.54 -3.91 5.27
N VAL A 38 20.18 -4.05 3.98
CA VAL A 38 19.89 -2.90 3.09
C VAL A 38 18.48 -2.95 2.46
N LEU A 39 17.62 -3.90 2.82
CA LEU A 39 16.22 -3.85 2.39
C LEU A 39 15.32 -3.57 3.58
N GLY A 40 14.43 -2.59 3.41
CA GLY A 40 13.43 -2.16 4.38
C GLY A 40 12.67 -3.34 4.99
N GLY A 41 12.18 -3.12 6.21
CA GLY A 41 11.67 -4.14 7.13
C GLY A 41 10.77 -5.22 6.52
N SER A 42 10.67 -6.33 7.26
CA SER A 42 9.79 -7.48 7.02
C SER A 42 8.49 -7.09 6.30
N GLY A 43 8.48 -7.41 5.00
CA GLY A 43 7.46 -7.06 4.02
C GLY A 43 7.96 -6.04 3.00
N ASN A 44 8.59 -6.54 1.94
CA ASN A 44 9.02 -5.79 0.77
C ASN A 44 8.33 -6.39 -0.49
N VAL A 45 8.05 -5.59 -1.53
CA VAL A 45 7.58 -6.07 -2.85
C VAL A 45 8.53 -7.11 -3.45
N THR A 46 9.79 -7.09 -3.03
CA THR A 46 10.82 -8.08 -3.41
C THR A 46 10.58 -9.47 -2.84
N PHE A 47 9.64 -9.65 -1.92
CA PHE A 47 9.32 -10.96 -1.39
C PHE A 47 8.67 -11.83 -2.46
N ILE A 48 9.16 -13.05 -2.59
CA ILE A 48 8.76 -14.02 -3.62
C ILE A 48 7.26 -14.38 -3.58
N ASN A 49 6.62 -14.29 -2.40
CA ASN A 49 5.18 -14.57 -2.26
C ASN A 49 4.33 -13.29 -2.13
N ASN A 50 4.89 -12.13 -2.46
CA ASN A 50 4.11 -10.90 -2.53
C ASN A 50 3.16 -10.99 -3.76
N PRO A 51 1.84 -10.81 -3.62
CA PRO A 51 0.90 -10.87 -4.75
C PRO A 51 1.15 -9.86 -5.88
N HIS A 52 1.89 -8.77 -5.63
CA HIS A 52 2.31 -7.79 -6.63
C HIS A 52 3.76 -7.98 -7.09
N ASN A 53 4.41 -9.08 -6.69
CA ASN A 53 5.64 -9.51 -7.33
C ASN A 53 5.27 -10.32 -8.57
N PHE A 54 5.30 -9.66 -9.73
CA PHE A 54 4.99 -10.26 -11.03
C PHE A 54 6.24 -10.66 -11.82
N SER A 55 7.43 -10.58 -11.22
CA SER A 55 8.66 -11.02 -11.89
C SER A 55 8.62 -12.51 -12.23
N LYS A 56 9.50 -12.94 -13.13
CA LYS A 56 9.71 -14.36 -13.47
C LYS A 56 10.13 -15.24 -12.28
N ASP A 57 10.56 -14.63 -11.18
CA ASP A 57 11.00 -15.31 -9.96
C ASP A 57 9.90 -15.32 -8.87
N SER A 58 8.69 -14.85 -9.19
CA SER A 58 7.53 -14.92 -8.30
C SER A 58 7.18 -16.36 -7.94
N GLN A 59 6.96 -16.61 -6.65
CA GLN A 59 6.53 -17.90 -6.10
C GLN A 59 5.08 -17.89 -5.63
N THR A 60 4.34 -16.81 -5.92
CA THR A 60 2.86 -16.83 -5.89
C THR A 60 2.31 -17.87 -6.88
N GLY A 61 3.05 -18.13 -7.96
CA GLY A 61 2.86 -19.26 -8.88
C GLY A 61 1.67 -19.13 -9.83
N SER A 62 0.88 -18.06 -9.73
CA SER A 62 -0.38 -17.92 -10.47
C SER A 62 -0.36 -16.82 -11.53
N VAL A 63 0.47 -15.79 -11.38
CA VAL A 63 0.61 -14.66 -12.33
C VAL A 63 2.05 -14.18 -12.31
N MET A 64 2.77 -14.31 -13.42
CA MET A 64 4.20 -13.98 -13.49
C MET A 64 4.63 -13.61 -14.91
N ALA A 65 5.71 -12.85 -15.05
CA ALA A 65 6.32 -12.60 -16.33
C ALA A 65 7.09 -13.83 -16.83
N THR A 66 7.17 -13.96 -18.15
CA THR A 66 7.96 -15.01 -18.80
C THR A 66 9.47 -14.82 -18.61
N LEU A 67 9.95 -13.59 -18.76
CA LEU A 67 11.38 -13.26 -18.82
C LEU A 67 11.80 -12.10 -17.92
N GLU A 68 10.87 -11.20 -17.55
CA GLU A 68 11.20 -10.00 -16.80
C GLU A 68 11.48 -10.32 -15.32
N ASP A 69 12.66 -9.94 -14.82
CA ASP A 69 13.08 -10.14 -13.43
C ASP A 69 12.98 -8.88 -12.55
N ARG A 70 12.83 -7.70 -13.15
CA ARG A 70 12.67 -6.46 -12.39
C ARG A 70 11.29 -6.45 -11.75
N ILE A 71 11.27 -6.31 -10.43
CA ILE A 71 10.02 -6.37 -9.66
C ILE A 71 9.26 -5.05 -9.74
N CYS A 72 9.97 -3.92 -9.78
CA CYS A 72 9.32 -2.62 -9.79
C CYS A 72 8.77 -2.21 -11.16
N ILE A 73 9.19 -2.82 -12.26
CA ILE A 73 8.83 -2.34 -13.61
C ILE A 73 7.32 -2.41 -13.89
N PHE A 74 6.61 -3.33 -13.24
CA PHE A 74 5.15 -3.45 -13.33
C PHE A 74 4.41 -2.28 -12.65
N CYS A 75 5.11 -1.32 -12.04
CA CYS A 75 4.49 -0.14 -11.44
C CYS A 75 5.29 1.13 -11.74
N HIS A 76 6.62 1.03 -11.72
CA HIS A 76 7.55 2.14 -11.80
C HIS A 76 8.61 1.96 -12.87
N THR A 77 8.94 3.04 -13.57
CA THR A 77 10.06 3.09 -14.51
C THR A 77 10.92 4.33 -14.27
N PRO A 78 12.26 4.22 -14.25
CA PRO A 78 13.13 5.39 -14.15
C PRO A 78 13.06 6.30 -15.39
N HIS A 79 12.69 5.75 -16.55
CA HIS A 79 12.62 6.48 -17.82
C HIS A 79 11.34 6.16 -18.58
N ASN A 80 10.85 7.15 -19.32
CA ASN A 80 9.64 7.00 -20.13
C ASN A 80 8.42 6.57 -19.30
N ALA A 81 8.30 7.14 -18.11
CA ALA A 81 7.10 7.03 -17.29
C ALA A 81 5.92 7.73 -17.97
N SER A 82 4.72 7.39 -17.51
CA SER A 82 3.47 8.04 -17.93
C SER A 82 3.61 9.55 -17.83
N ARG A 83 3.14 10.23 -18.87
CA ARG A 83 3.13 11.70 -18.97
C ARG A 83 1.72 12.26 -18.82
N ASP A 84 0.81 11.46 -18.27
CA ASP A 84 -0.54 11.94 -17.98
C ASP A 84 -0.48 12.96 -16.83
N ASP A 85 -0.67 14.24 -17.18
CA ASP A 85 -0.64 15.36 -16.25
C ASP A 85 -1.80 15.34 -15.24
N SER A 86 -2.80 14.47 -15.43
CA SER A 86 -3.86 14.23 -14.43
C SER A 86 -3.40 13.36 -13.26
N LEU A 87 -2.24 12.69 -13.37
CA LEU A 87 -1.68 11.87 -12.31
C LEU A 87 -1.01 12.71 -11.22
N LEU A 88 -1.74 12.92 -10.12
CA LEU A 88 -1.19 13.64 -8.98
C LEU A 88 -0.11 12.82 -8.26
N ASN A 89 1.12 13.36 -8.24
CA ASN A 89 2.26 12.80 -7.52
C ASN A 89 2.62 11.36 -7.96
N GLY A 90 2.60 11.11 -9.27
CA GLY A 90 3.03 9.84 -9.88
C GLY A 90 4.30 9.89 -10.71
N PRO A 91 5.39 10.55 -10.26
CA PRO A 91 6.63 10.46 -11.00
C PRO A 91 7.01 8.98 -11.07
N LEU A 92 7.41 8.53 -12.25
CA LEU A 92 7.82 7.15 -12.52
C LEU A 92 6.69 6.14 -12.76
N TRP A 93 5.40 6.50 -12.71
CA TRP A 93 4.33 5.54 -12.99
C TRP A 93 4.47 4.91 -14.37
N ASN A 94 4.42 3.58 -14.45
CA ASN A 94 4.75 2.83 -15.67
C ASN A 94 3.54 2.24 -16.40
N HIS A 95 2.33 2.72 -16.11
CA HIS A 95 1.12 2.32 -16.83
C HIS A 95 0.42 3.53 -17.41
N GLU A 96 -0.43 3.29 -18.41
CA GLU A 96 -1.47 4.25 -18.77
C GLU A 96 -2.42 4.45 -17.58
N LEU A 97 -3.20 5.54 -17.59
CA LEU A 97 -4.28 5.69 -16.63
C LEU A 97 -5.56 5.15 -17.21
N SER A 98 -6.34 4.48 -16.38
CA SER A 98 -7.66 4.03 -16.77
C SER A 98 -8.56 5.21 -17.14
N THR A 99 -9.37 5.01 -18.18
CA THR A 99 -10.43 5.92 -18.59
C THR A 99 -11.81 5.47 -18.10
N ALA A 100 -11.85 4.42 -17.25
CA ALA A 100 -13.07 3.92 -16.66
C ALA A 100 -13.80 5.00 -15.84
N SER A 101 -15.12 4.89 -15.84
CA SER A 101 -15.98 5.64 -14.92
C SER A 101 -16.30 4.77 -13.71
N TYR A 102 -16.32 5.39 -12.53
CA TYR A 102 -16.56 4.68 -11.28
C TYR A 102 -17.95 5.01 -10.74
N THR A 103 -18.66 3.97 -10.31
CA THR A 103 -19.89 4.15 -9.53
C THR A 103 -19.47 4.45 -8.11
N THR A 104 -19.58 5.72 -7.71
CA THR A 104 -19.22 6.17 -6.37
C THR A 104 -20.42 6.15 -5.44
N TRP A 105 -20.17 6.47 -4.17
CA TRP A 105 -21.25 6.68 -3.21
C TRP A 105 -22.06 7.91 -3.63
N ALA A 106 -23.35 7.73 -3.90
CA ALA A 106 -24.28 8.86 -3.94
C ALA A 106 -24.61 9.24 -2.48
N PRO A 107 -24.60 10.54 -2.10
CA PRO A 107 -25.08 10.93 -0.79
C PRO A 107 -26.51 10.42 -0.58
N GLN A 108 -26.67 9.36 0.22
CA GLN A 108 -27.99 8.94 0.65
C GLN A 108 -28.46 9.95 1.68
N LEU A 109 -29.18 10.98 1.23
CA LEU A 109 -29.94 11.91 2.08
C LEU A 109 -31.14 11.24 2.79
N THR A 110 -31.21 9.91 2.75
CA THR A 110 -32.30 9.12 3.31
C THR A 110 -31.75 8.04 4.21
N ASN A 111 -32.29 7.99 5.43
CA ASN A 111 -32.04 7.02 6.49
C ASN A 111 -32.37 5.57 6.07
N SER A 112 -31.62 5.00 5.12
CA SER A 112 -31.75 3.60 4.75
C SER A 112 -30.36 2.96 4.64
N PRO A 113 -30.09 1.90 5.43
CA PRO A 113 -28.78 1.27 5.47
C PRO A 113 -28.58 0.36 4.26
N PRO A 114 -27.33 0.24 3.77
CA PRO A 114 -26.91 -1.06 3.28
C PRO A 114 -25.61 -1.50 3.95
N TYR A 115 -25.72 -2.58 4.72
CA TYR A 115 -24.73 -3.64 4.77
C TYR A 115 -23.27 -3.26 5.11
N ILE A 116 -23.05 -2.46 6.15
CA ILE A 116 -22.06 -2.76 7.19
C ILE A 116 -22.78 -2.51 8.51
N VAL A 117 -22.89 -3.54 9.33
CA VAL A 117 -23.55 -3.47 10.62
C VAL A 117 -22.92 -2.38 11.51
N ASN A 118 -23.74 -1.42 11.93
CA ASN A 118 -23.57 -0.64 13.17
C ASN A 118 -22.46 0.43 13.25
N VAL A 119 -22.14 1.12 12.16
CA VAL A 119 -21.54 2.46 12.23
C VAL A 119 -22.47 3.44 11.51
N GLY A 120 -23.12 4.35 12.25
CA GLY A 120 -23.91 5.43 11.65
C GLY A 120 -22.99 6.27 10.77
N PHE A 121 -23.22 6.24 9.45
CA PHE A 121 -22.32 6.87 8.49
C PHE A 121 -22.38 8.39 8.60
N VAL A 122 -21.20 8.99 8.79
CA VAL A 122 -20.94 10.39 8.55
C VAL A 122 -20.90 10.59 7.03
N ASN A 123 -21.94 11.18 6.43
CA ASN A 123 -21.82 11.72 5.07
C ASN A 123 -22.01 13.23 5.07
N VAL A 124 -21.00 13.95 5.57
CA VAL A 124 -20.88 15.43 5.44
C VAL A 124 -20.28 15.85 4.09
N LEU A 125 -19.95 14.89 3.22
CA LEU A 125 -19.48 15.16 1.86
C LEU A 125 -20.69 15.37 0.94
N THR A 126 -20.99 16.64 0.65
CA THR A 126 -22.08 17.02 -0.25
C THR A 126 -21.78 16.72 -1.71
N THR A 127 -20.50 16.53 -2.07
CA THR A 127 -20.03 16.13 -3.40
C THR A 127 -18.86 15.14 -3.28
N GLN A 128 -18.92 14.03 -4.01
CA GLN A 128 -17.76 13.16 -4.25
C GLN A 128 -17.20 13.41 -5.65
N PRO A 129 -15.88 13.28 -5.85
CA PRO A 129 -15.32 13.37 -7.18
C PRO A 129 -15.83 12.21 -8.05
N ALA A 130 -16.33 12.53 -9.25
CA ALA A 130 -16.82 11.52 -10.20
C ALA A 130 -15.70 10.61 -10.76
N GLN A 131 -14.43 10.94 -10.48
CA GLN A 131 -13.28 10.14 -10.81
C GLN A 131 -12.32 10.07 -9.62
N LEU A 132 -11.66 8.94 -9.45
CA LEU A 132 -10.59 8.82 -8.46
C LEU A 132 -9.36 9.63 -8.89
N ASP A 133 -8.47 9.90 -7.95
CA ASP A 133 -7.25 10.68 -8.15
C ASP A 133 -6.07 10.09 -7.38
N GLY A 134 -4.92 10.78 -7.46
CA GLY A 134 -3.70 10.43 -6.71
C GLY A 134 -3.31 8.96 -6.87
N SER A 135 -2.90 8.35 -5.76
CA SER A 135 -2.50 6.93 -5.78
C SER A 135 -3.67 5.97 -6.04
N SER A 136 -4.92 6.35 -5.72
CA SER A 136 -6.07 5.47 -5.98
C SER A 136 -6.25 5.27 -7.48
N ARG A 137 -6.06 6.33 -8.28
CA ARG A 137 -6.08 6.25 -9.75
C ARG A 137 -4.99 5.33 -10.30
N MET A 138 -3.83 5.23 -9.66
CA MET A 138 -2.78 4.25 -10.05
C MET A 138 -3.21 2.82 -9.77
N CYS A 139 -3.75 2.55 -8.58
CA CYS A 139 -4.24 1.22 -8.22
C CYS A 139 -5.32 0.75 -9.20
N MET A 140 -6.26 1.65 -9.51
CA MET A 140 -7.32 1.33 -10.46
C MET A 140 -6.81 1.10 -11.88
N GLY A 141 -5.61 1.56 -12.23
CA GLY A 141 -4.98 1.21 -13.51
C GLY A 141 -5.05 -0.29 -13.80
N CYS A 142 -4.88 -1.16 -12.80
CA CYS A 142 -5.10 -2.60 -12.97
C CYS A 142 -6.42 -3.07 -12.33
N HIS A 143 -6.78 -2.53 -11.16
CA HIS A 143 -7.90 -3.01 -10.33
C HIS A 143 -9.29 -2.64 -10.83
N ASP A 144 -9.42 -1.92 -11.94
CA ASP A 144 -10.70 -1.82 -12.65
C ASP A 144 -10.80 -2.76 -13.85
N GLY A 145 -9.76 -3.57 -14.10
CA GLY A 145 -9.74 -4.54 -15.19
C GLY A 145 -9.48 -3.92 -16.57
N THR A 146 -9.08 -2.64 -16.66
CA THR A 146 -8.89 -2.00 -17.98
C THR A 146 -7.48 -2.09 -18.54
N ILE A 147 -6.46 -2.24 -17.69
CA ILE A 147 -5.06 -2.32 -18.11
C ILE A 147 -4.46 -3.63 -17.61
N GLY A 148 -3.83 -4.36 -18.54
CA GLY A 148 -3.14 -5.59 -18.23
C GLY A 148 -1.89 -5.35 -17.40
N ILE A 149 -1.57 -6.29 -16.50
CA ILE A 149 -0.42 -6.19 -15.58
C ILE A 149 0.89 -5.97 -16.33
N GLY A 150 1.02 -6.56 -17.53
CA GLY A 150 2.19 -6.43 -18.39
C GLY A 150 2.21 -5.21 -19.30
N ASN A 151 1.12 -4.44 -19.42
CA ASN A 151 1.06 -3.28 -20.32
C ASN A 151 1.82 -2.10 -19.70
N VAL A 152 3.04 -1.84 -20.17
CA VAL A 152 3.90 -0.81 -19.58
C VAL A 152 4.22 0.30 -20.57
N VAL A 153 4.23 1.55 -20.11
CA VAL A 153 4.51 2.72 -20.98
C VAL A 153 6.00 2.92 -21.24
N SER A 154 6.88 2.32 -20.42
CA SER A 154 8.33 2.41 -20.57
C SER A 154 8.90 1.73 -21.82
N GLY A 155 8.13 0.86 -22.48
CA GLY A 155 8.63 0.02 -23.55
C GLY A 155 7.55 -0.86 -24.17
N ALA A 156 7.94 -2.02 -24.70
CA ALA A 156 6.99 -3.02 -25.13
C ALA A 156 6.36 -3.72 -23.92
N ASP A 157 5.13 -4.21 -24.11
CA ASP A 157 4.41 -4.98 -23.09
C ASP A 157 5.23 -6.19 -22.62
N ILE A 158 5.21 -6.40 -21.32
CA ILE A 158 5.85 -7.54 -20.67
C ILE A 158 4.93 -8.74 -20.86
N THR A 159 5.45 -9.79 -21.50
CA THR A 159 4.68 -11.02 -21.70
C THR A 159 4.49 -11.75 -20.37
N MET A 160 3.22 -11.86 -19.96
CA MET A 160 2.78 -12.53 -18.75
C MET A 160 2.36 -13.98 -19.03
N VAL A 161 2.48 -14.83 -18.01
CA VAL A 161 1.89 -16.17 -17.95
C VAL A 161 1.07 -16.24 -16.67
N THR A 162 -0.15 -16.74 -16.80
CA THR A 162 -1.08 -16.88 -15.69
C THR A 162 -1.74 -18.25 -15.72
N THR A 163 -1.98 -18.80 -14.53
CA THR A 163 -2.94 -19.89 -14.31
C THR A 163 -4.08 -19.43 -13.38
N HIS A 164 -4.11 -18.14 -13.01
CA HIS A 164 -5.14 -17.58 -12.15
C HIS A 164 -6.37 -17.23 -12.97
N SER A 165 -7.55 -17.72 -12.56
CA SER A 165 -8.81 -17.43 -13.26
C SER A 165 -9.23 -15.96 -13.22
N CYS A 166 -8.60 -15.13 -12.37
CA CYS A 166 -8.91 -13.70 -12.27
C CYS A 166 -8.19 -12.87 -13.33
N ILE A 167 -7.39 -13.48 -14.21
CA ILE A 167 -6.59 -12.75 -15.19
C ILE A 167 -7.03 -13.19 -16.58
N ASP A 168 -7.48 -12.23 -17.37
CA ASP A 168 -7.89 -12.43 -18.76
C ASP A 168 -6.68 -12.68 -19.67
N ASP A 169 -6.94 -13.12 -20.90
CA ASP A 169 -5.90 -13.42 -21.90
C ASP A 169 -5.01 -12.21 -22.24
N ASP A 170 -5.51 -10.99 -22.06
CA ASP A 170 -4.75 -9.75 -22.24
C ASP A 170 -3.96 -9.30 -21.00
N GLY A 171 -4.03 -10.08 -19.91
CA GLY A 171 -3.35 -9.82 -18.65
C GLY A 171 -4.07 -8.85 -17.71
N SER A 172 -5.28 -8.39 -18.06
CA SER A 172 -6.12 -7.56 -17.19
C SER A 172 -6.86 -8.41 -16.14
N LEU A 173 -7.36 -7.76 -15.08
CA LEU A 173 -8.14 -8.44 -14.05
C LEU A 173 -9.60 -8.63 -14.50
N ASP A 174 -10.10 -9.87 -14.45
CA ASP A 174 -11.47 -10.21 -14.80
C ASP A 174 -12.46 -9.78 -13.70
N SER A 175 -13.32 -8.81 -14.03
CA SER A 175 -14.38 -8.30 -13.16
C SER A 175 -15.54 -9.28 -12.94
N VAL A 176 -15.74 -10.25 -13.83
CA VAL A 176 -16.80 -11.26 -13.75
C VAL A 176 -16.38 -12.39 -12.84
N GLU A 177 -15.21 -12.97 -13.06
CA GLU A 177 -14.68 -14.04 -12.21
C GLU A 177 -14.26 -13.49 -10.83
N CYS A 178 -13.71 -12.28 -10.78
CA CYS A 178 -13.09 -11.72 -9.58
C CYS A 178 -13.56 -10.28 -9.24
N PRO A 179 -14.87 -10.08 -8.97
CA PRO A 179 -15.48 -8.77 -8.73
C PRO A 179 -14.99 -8.05 -7.46
N THR A 180 -14.22 -8.73 -6.61
CA THR A 180 -13.61 -8.11 -5.41
C THR A 180 -12.20 -7.58 -5.68
N LEU A 181 -11.60 -7.94 -6.81
CA LEU A 181 -10.25 -7.54 -7.23
C LEU A 181 -10.29 -6.63 -8.46
N ALA A 182 -11.20 -6.89 -9.40
CA ALA A 182 -11.53 -6.00 -10.52
C ALA A 182 -12.90 -5.36 -10.29
N PHE A 183 -12.93 -4.04 -10.10
CA PHE A 183 -14.16 -3.31 -9.81
C PHE A 183 -14.13 -1.88 -10.30
N THR A 184 -15.26 -1.43 -10.83
CA THR A 184 -15.58 0.00 -11.04
C THR A 184 -16.66 0.50 -10.08
N ASP A 185 -17.30 -0.42 -9.34
CA ASP A 185 -18.27 -0.13 -8.31
C ASP A 185 -17.60 0.01 -6.92
N LEU A 186 -17.58 1.25 -6.43
CA LEU A 186 -16.99 1.64 -5.15
C LEU A 186 -18.03 1.75 -4.03
N THR A 187 -19.31 1.46 -4.28
CA THR A 187 -20.40 1.65 -3.30
C THR A 187 -20.24 0.79 -2.04
N THR A 188 -19.52 -0.34 -2.15
CA THR A 188 -19.22 -1.28 -1.05
C THR A 188 -17.80 -1.11 -0.49
N LYS A 189 -17.04 -0.13 -0.98
CA LYS A 189 -15.65 0.11 -0.60
C LYS A 189 -15.57 1.32 0.33
N HIS A 190 -14.50 1.39 1.12
CA HIS A 190 -14.22 2.61 1.86
C HIS A 190 -13.99 3.75 0.87
N ILE A 191 -14.48 4.93 1.21
CA ILE A 191 -14.38 6.11 0.34
C ILE A 191 -12.90 6.55 0.25
N VAL A 192 -12.42 6.77 -0.97
CA VAL A 192 -11.06 7.25 -1.30
C VAL A 192 -11.15 8.46 -2.22
N SER A 193 -10.03 9.14 -2.46
CA SER A 193 -10.00 10.42 -3.17
C SER A 193 -10.81 11.52 -2.49
N ILE A 194 -11.00 11.39 -1.17
CA ILE A 194 -11.66 12.38 -0.34
C ILE A 194 -10.64 13.20 0.43
N PRO A 195 -10.75 14.53 0.41
CA PRO A 195 -9.84 15.40 1.13
C PRO A 195 -10.17 15.33 2.63
N MET A 196 -9.15 15.41 3.46
CA MET A 196 -9.26 15.45 4.92
C MET A 196 -8.72 16.80 5.38
N ASN A 197 -9.61 17.74 5.68
CA ASN A 197 -9.26 19.05 6.24
C ASN A 197 -9.97 19.31 7.56
N GLN A 198 -9.53 20.35 8.26
CA GLN A 198 -10.12 20.75 9.54
C GLN A 198 -11.63 20.96 9.45
N GLN A 199 -12.10 21.59 8.37
CA GLN A 199 -13.52 21.87 8.21
C GLN A 199 -14.37 20.60 8.10
N LEU A 200 -13.89 19.57 7.39
CA LEU A 200 -14.57 18.28 7.33
C LEU A 200 -14.65 17.63 8.71
N ILE A 201 -13.59 17.72 9.51
CA ILE A 201 -13.55 17.21 10.89
C ILE A 201 -14.53 17.98 11.77
N GLU A 202 -14.54 19.31 11.71
CA GLU A 202 -15.47 20.16 12.47
C GLU A 202 -16.93 19.88 12.08
N ASN A 203 -17.21 19.74 10.77
CA ASN A 203 -18.53 19.40 10.27
C ASN A 203 -18.95 17.99 10.72
N SER A 204 -18.03 17.03 10.75
CA SER A 204 -18.28 15.69 11.27
C SER A 204 -18.57 15.71 12.78
N ALA A 205 -17.85 16.51 13.55
CA ALA A 205 -18.08 16.65 14.99
C ALA A 205 -19.42 17.34 15.28
N ALA A 206 -19.80 18.35 14.50
CA ALA A 206 -21.09 19.02 14.61
C ALA A 206 -22.28 18.08 14.31
N ALA A 207 -22.06 17.04 13.49
CA ALA A 207 -23.07 16.03 13.19
C ALA A 207 -23.26 14.97 14.30
N CYS A 208 -22.47 15.02 15.38
CA CYS A 208 -22.72 14.24 16.60
C CYS A 208 -23.89 14.82 17.42
N ASP A 209 -25.05 15.02 16.78
CA ASP A 209 -26.27 15.56 17.37
C ASP A 209 -27.34 14.48 17.68
N GLY A 210 -26.94 13.21 17.61
CA GLY A 210 -27.82 12.03 17.73
C GLY A 210 -28.23 11.40 16.39
N SER A 211 -27.92 12.05 15.26
CA SER A 211 -28.10 11.46 13.91
C SER A 211 -26.96 10.53 13.50
N GLN A 212 -25.78 10.65 14.11
CA GLN A 212 -24.58 9.87 13.82
C GLN A 212 -23.94 9.34 15.11
N THR A 213 -23.22 8.22 14.99
CA THR A 213 -22.58 7.54 16.14
C THR A 213 -21.06 7.67 16.15
N THR A 214 -20.48 8.20 15.08
CA THR A 214 -19.02 8.33 14.91
C THR A 214 -18.68 9.71 14.37
N LEU A 215 -17.47 10.19 14.65
CA LEU A 215 -16.89 11.40 14.08
C LEU A 215 -15.53 11.12 13.45
N LEU A 216 -15.07 12.06 12.62
CA LEU A 216 -13.75 12.02 12.00
C LEU A 216 -12.70 12.72 12.86
N SER A 217 -11.51 12.13 12.94
CA SER A 217 -10.30 12.71 13.52
C SER A 217 -9.11 12.53 12.56
N PHE A 218 -8.04 13.29 12.77
CA PHE A 218 -6.83 13.07 11.97
C PHE A 218 -6.14 11.76 12.39
N PRO A 219 -5.48 11.04 11.46
CA PRO A 219 -4.78 9.78 11.76
C PRO A 219 -3.63 9.86 12.75
N TRP A 220 -3.26 11.07 13.17
CA TRP A 220 -2.22 11.36 14.15
C TRP A 220 -2.75 11.90 15.48
N ASP A 221 -4.07 12.12 15.63
CA ASP A 221 -4.67 12.47 16.90
C ASP A 221 -4.87 11.20 17.74
N GLY A 222 -4.07 10.99 18.80
CA GLY A 222 -4.17 9.82 19.70
C GLY A 222 -2.82 9.24 20.17
N ASP A 223 -2.84 8.12 20.89
CA ASP A 223 -1.63 7.44 21.40
C ASP A 223 -0.77 6.81 20.27
N ASP A 224 0.55 6.94 20.40
CA ASP A 224 1.57 6.81 19.34
C ASP A 224 2.07 5.38 19.04
N PRO A 225 1.36 4.63 18.19
CA PRO A 225 2.05 3.86 17.13
C PRO A 225 1.36 3.89 15.75
N LEU A 226 0.21 4.57 15.62
CA LEU A 226 -0.58 4.65 14.36
C LEU A 226 -0.28 5.90 13.54
N ALA A 227 0.05 7.02 14.20
CA ALA A 227 0.43 8.30 13.60
C ALA A 227 1.62 8.19 12.62
N ASP A 228 2.42 7.12 12.75
CA ASP A 228 3.59 6.83 11.93
C ASP A 228 3.36 5.75 10.85
N ARG A 229 2.13 5.24 10.69
CA ARG A 229 1.81 4.18 9.71
C ARG A 229 0.67 4.55 8.76
N VAL A 230 -0.37 5.22 9.26
CA VAL A 230 -1.51 5.64 8.45
C VAL A 230 -1.28 7.08 8.00
N PHE A 231 -1.08 7.27 6.70
CA PHE A 231 -0.80 8.59 6.13
C PHE A 231 -1.89 9.01 5.15
N LEU A 232 -2.39 10.23 5.33
CA LEU A 232 -3.08 10.93 4.26
C LEU A 232 -2.15 11.08 3.05
N ARG A 233 -2.71 11.06 1.85
CA ARG A 233 -1.97 11.07 0.59
C ARG A 233 -2.43 12.25 -0.27
N PRO A 234 -1.60 12.75 -1.19
CA PRO A 234 -2.00 13.84 -2.07
C PRO A 234 -3.32 13.53 -2.78
N THR A 235 -4.19 14.52 -2.86
CA THR A 235 -5.45 14.49 -3.60
C THR A 235 -5.64 15.82 -4.33
N ALA A 236 -6.28 15.77 -5.49
CA ALA A 236 -6.66 16.94 -6.27
C ALA A 236 -8.01 17.50 -5.77
N THR A 237 -8.78 16.69 -5.04
CA THR A 237 -10.03 17.15 -4.43
C THR A 237 -9.77 18.09 -3.27
N ALA A 238 -10.73 18.98 -3.04
CA ALA A 238 -10.77 19.86 -1.90
C ALA A 238 -12.20 19.88 -1.36
N TYR A 239 -12.33 19.93 -0.04
CA TYR A 239 -13.64 20.07 0.60
C TYR A 239 -13.94 21.56 0.75
N TYR A 240 -15.08 21.99 0.20
CA TYR A 240 -15.60 23.34 0.32
C TYR A 240 -16.92 23.29 1.08
N ASP A 241 -16.97 23.94 2.23
CA ASP A 241 -18.14 24.03 3.09
C ASP A 241 -18.98 25.29 2.83
N GLY A 242 -18.55 26.15 1.89
CA GLY A 242 -19.20 27.43 1.63
C GLY A 242 -18.64 28.61 2.43
N THR A 243 -17.69 28.39 3.36
CA THR A 243 -17.26 29.42 4.32
C THR A 243 -15.74 29.63 4.42
N SER A 244 -14.91 28.73 3.88
CA SER A 244 -13.45 28.80 3.97
C SER A 244 -12.73 28.91 2.60
N ASP A 245 -11.95 29.97 2.40
CA ASP A 245 -11.05 30.17 1.24
C ASP A 245 -9.75 29.34 1.33
N THR A 246 -9.59 28.54 2.40
CA THR A 246 -8.34 27.81 2.67
C THR A 246 -8.47 26.36 2.21
N TYR A 247 -8.26 26.13 0.92
CA TYR A 247 -8.20 24.80 0.32
C TYR A 247 -6.89 24.11 0.71
N GLY A 248 -6.91 23.41 1.85
CA GLY A 248 -5.79 22.63 2.36
C GLY A 248 -6.16 21.93 3.66
N VAL A 249 -5.35 20.96 4.09
CA VAL A 249 -5.46 20.40 5.43
C VAL A 249 -5.10 21.50 6.42
N SER A 250 -6.11 22.11 7.04
CA SER A 250 -5.86 23.07 8.13
C SER A 250 -5.37 22.30 9.36
N TRP A 251 -4.21 22.72 9.88
CA TRP A 251 -3.39 21.95 10.81
C TRP A 251 -3.76 22.26 12.24
N VAL A 252 -4.45 21.35 12.94
CA VAL A 252 -4.82 21.57 14.35
C VAL A 252 -3.88 20.89 15.35
N SER A 253 -2.99 20.01 14.89
CA SER A 253 -1.93 19.39 15.68
C SER A 253 -1.00 18.64 14.71
N SER A 254 0.30 18.52 14.99
CA SER A 254 1.32 18.12 13.98
C SER A 254 1.38 16.61 13.66
N PRO A 255 1.83 16.16 12.45
CA PRO A 255 3.19 16.38 11.92
C PRO A 255 3.30 17.03 10.51
N PRO A 256 3.54 18.35 10.42
CA PRO A 256 3.87 19.10 9.20
C PRO A 256 5.11 18.57 8.51
N ALA A 257 6.03 17.93 9.24
CA ALA A 257 7.29 17.44 8.68
C ALA A 257 7.09 16.40 7.55
N LYS A 258 5.96 15.70 7.52
CA LYS A 258 5.66 14.67 6.51
C LYS A 258 4.88 15.21 5.31
N TYR A 259 4.28 16.40 5.44
CA TYR A 259 3.36 16.96 4.45
C TYR A 259 3.94 18.20 3.81
N LYS A 260 4.12 18.15 2.49
CA LYS A 260 4.60 19.27 1.69
C LYS A 260 3.47 20.29 1.49
N THR A 261 3.80 21.57 1.64
CA THR A 261 2.90 22.69 1.35
C THR A 261 2.50 22.73 -0.13
N GLY A 262 1.29 23.20 -0.43
CA GLY A 262 0.78 23.35 -1.80
C GLY A 262 0.08 22.11 -2.37
N TYR A 263 -0.21 21.11 -1.53
CA TYR A 263 -1.03 19.95 -1.88
C TYR A 263 -2.19 19.82 -0.91
N ASN A 264 -3.34 19.35 -1.39
CA ASN A 264 -4.37 18.80 -0.52
C ASN A 264 -4.01 17.35 -0.17
N TYR A 265 -4.39 16.93 1.03
CA TYR A 265 -4.21 15.55 1.47
C TYR A 265 -5.54 14.95 1.89
N GLY A 266 -5.67 13.65 1.62
CA GLY A 266 -6.91 12.93 1.75
C GLY A 266 -6.71 11.44 1.91
N VAL A 267 -7.81 10.73 2.10
CA VAL A 267 -7.81 9.27 2.14
C VAL A 267 -7.65 8.74 0.72
N GLN A 268 -6.64 7.90 0.52
CA GLN A 268 -6.42 7.17 -0.74
C GLN A 268 -6.30 5.67 -0.46
N CYS A 269 -6.36 4.82 -1.49
CA CYS A 269 -6.07 3.39 -1.35
C CYS A 269 -4.74 3.16 -0.60
N SER A 270 -3.71 3.96 -0.92
CA SER A 270 -2.39 3.85 -0.30
C SER A 270 -2.26 4.43 1.12
N THR A 271 -3.36 4.96 1.68
CA THR A 271 -3.46 5.29 3.11
C THR A 271 -3.60 4.04 3.95
N CYS A 272 -4.28 3.01 3.44
CA CYS A 272 -4.52 1.76 4.13
C CYS A 272 -3.71 0.60 3.56
N HIS A 273 -3.45 0.61 2.24
CA HIS A 273 -2.69 -0.42 1.54
C HIS A 273 -1.29 0.08 1.17
N ASP A 274 -0.30 -0.81 1.18
CA ASP A 274 1.05 -0.53 0.73
C ASP A 274 1.55 -1.76 -0.05
N PRO A 275 1.63 -1.69 -1.40
CA PRO A 275 2.08 -2.83 -2.21
C PRO A 275 3.52 -3.24 -1.87
N HIS A 276 4.29 -2.33 -1.25
CA HIS A 276 5.62 -2.63 -0.77
C HIS A 276 5.61 -3.46 0.50
N LYS A 277 4.54 -3.43 1.32
CA LYS A 277 4.49 -4.15 2.60
C LYS A 277 3.69 -5.44 2.49
N TRP A 278 4.38 -6.56 2.67
CA TRP A 278 3.75 -7.89 2.73
C TRP A 278 4.27 -8.72 3.91
N ASP A 279 3.45 -8.91 4.94
CA ASP A 279 3.81 -9.75 6.07
C ASP A 279 3.42 -11.22 5.82
N ALA A 280 4.41 -12.02 5.43
CA ALA A 280 4.24 -13.46 5.22
C ALA A 280 4.27 -14.29 6.53
N THR A 281 4.65 -13.70 7.67
CA THR A 281 4.88 -14.44 8.93
C THR A 281 3.61 -14.67 9.74
N SER A 282 2.52 -13.98 9.42
CA SER A 282 1.31 -14.02 10.25
C SER A 282 0.47 -15.30 10.10
N GLY A 283 0.69 -16.14 9.08
CA GLY A 283 -0.09 -17.38 8.85
C GLY A 283 -1.61 -17.17 8.66
N ALA A 284 -2.08 -15.95 8.87
CA ALA A 284 -3.42 -15.48 8.69
C ALA A 284 -3.53 -15.03 7.24
N VAL A 285 -4.19 -15.84 6.42
CA VAL A 285 -4.96 -15.39 5.27
C VAL A 285 -5.79 -14.16 5.68
N GLY A 286 -5.26 -12.93 5.52
CA GLY A 286 -5.99 -11.77 6.06
C GLY A 286 -5.39 -10.38 5.85
N TYR A 287 -4.08 -10.18 6.01
CA TYR A 287 -3.54 -8.80 5.96
C TYR A 287 -2.91 -8.49 4.60
N LYS A 288 -3.79 -8.32 3.60
CA LYS A 288 -3.52 -7.98 2.20
C LYS A 288 -2.95 -6.57 2.07
N PHE A 289 -1.63 -6.40 2.23
CA PHE A 289 -0.93 -5.12 2.05
C PHE A 289 -1.26 -4.03 3.07
N LEU A 290 -1.85 -4.35 4.22
CA LEU A 290 -2.26 -3.29 5.13
C LEU A 290 -1.06 -2.57 5.75
N VAL A 291 -1.10 -1.23 5.81
CA VAL A 291 -0.05 -0.42 6.46
C VAL A 291 0.04 -0.69 7.98
N THR A 292 -1.02 -1.28 8.53
CA THR A 292 -1.04 -1.87 9.88
C THR A 292 -1.49 -3.34 9.78
N GLY A 293 -1.00 -4.21 10.65
CA GLY A 293 -1.44 -5.61 10.71
C GLY A 293 -2.85 -5.82 11.31
N SER A 294 -3.72 -4.80 11.31
CA SER A 294 -5.04 -4.86 11.95
C SER A 294 -6.04 -3.90 11.29
N VAL A 295 -7.14 -4.46 10.78
CA VAL A 295 -8.23 -3.67 10.19
C VAL A 295 -8.87 -2.74 11.22
N SER A 296 -9.13 -3.20 12.46
CA SER A 296 -9.72 -2.35 13.49
C SER A 296 -8.83 -1.17 13.85
N ARG A 297 -7.50 -1.34 13.84
CA ARG A 297 -6.53 -0.26 14.05
C ARG A 297 -6.48 0.75 12.91
N LEU A 298 -6.86 0.37 11.68
CA LEU A 298 -7.01 1.32 10.57
C LEU A 298 -8.24 2.20 10.77
N CYS A 299 -9.37 1.60 11.17
CA CYS A 299 -10.63 2.34 11.34
C CYS A 299 -10.50 3.42 12.42
N ILE A 300 -9.98 3.05 13.60
CA ILE A 300 -9.82 3.97 14.73
C ILE A 300 -8.66 4.95 14.57
N ALA A 301 -7.95 4.93 13.44
CA ALA A 301 -7.00 5.99 13.13
C ALA A 301 -7.76 7.29 12.78
N CYS A 302 -8.89 7.19 12.08
CA CYS A 302 -9.62 8.37 11.61
C CYS A 302 -11.04 8.46 12.17
N HIS A 303 -11.52 7.44 12.89
CA HIS A 303 -12.89 7.40 13.40
C HIS A 303 -12.92 7.23 14.90
N ASP A 304 -13.63 8.15 15.54
CA ASP A 304 -13.96 8.13 16.97
C ASP A 304 -15.45 8.00 17.18
N GLN A 305 -15.86 7.65 18.41
CA GLN A 305 -17.27 7.65 18.78
C GLN A 305 -17.74 9.06 19.11
N CYS A 306 -18.96 9.40 18.69
CA CYS A 306 -19.64 10.58 19.22
C CYS A 306 -19.80 10.42 20.75
N SER A 307 -19.47 11.47 21.50
CA SER A 307 -19.62 11.52 22.97
C SER A 307 -21.05 11.76 23.41
#